data_AF-A0A7S1TTG0-F1
#
_entry.id   AF-A0A7S1TTG0-F1
#
_cell.length_a   1.000
_cell.length_b   1.000
_cell.length_c   1.000
_cell.angle_alpha   90.00
_cell.angle_beta   90.00
_cell.angle_gamma   90.00
#
_symmetry.space_group_name_H-M   'P 1'
#
loop_
_entity.id
_entity.type
_entity.pdbx_description
1 polymer ?
#
loop_
_entity_poly.entity_id
_entity_poly.type
_entity_poly.pdbx_seq_one_letter_code
_entity_poly.pdbx_strand_id
1 'polypeptide(L)'
;NRTLETSHHEMEAYKTSFREYSDNLKANLDAGFNEQKAELKKFRSEVNTVEAGLDEYITHTNAQFKVEQSIIADWIAGTFTILGFLISMRHVYGHTSNFNKPAIQRKILAILWMVPIYGVTSWISLVVGDHGPKDVKPGLALVRDFYEAYCVYMFMALMVSILGEGDVQKCIKALPRELDRPFVCCLPTCILPRCRVRASASTFLWQCQVAAIQFVILKPVLSLTMFTLGHFDLPEPHVWYSYRHYQFYITVALNLSVATAFYGLICFYHATHKQLAMYRPWPKFLCIKGVVFVTFWQSMALNLLLSIGYQNVANAAVAEAIQNFLICVEMFIAAMMHT
;
A
#
# COMPACT_ATOMS: atom_id res chain seq x y z
N ASN A 1 25.14 -70.77 78.19
CA ASN A 1 25.07 -71.10 76.74
C ASN A 1 23.65 -71.26 76.23
N ARG A 2 22.83 -72.22 76.67
CA ARG A 2 21.48 -72.42 76.11
C ARG A 2 20.55 -71.20 76.12
N THR A 3 20.56 -70.40 77.18
CA THR A 3 19.73 -69.18 77.28
C THR A 3 20.15 -68.06 76.33
N LEU A 4 21.45 -67.96 76.00
CA LEU A 4 21.97 -66.98 75.03
C LEU A 4 21.64 -67.40 73.59
N GLU A 5 21.63 -68.70 73.30
CA GLU A 5 21.28 -69.25 71.98
C GLU A 5 19.79 -69.07 71.65
N THR A 6 18.89 -69.26 72.62
CA THR A 6 17.45 -68.98 72.44
C THR A 6 17.17 -67.49 72.22
N SER A 7 17.79 -66.61 73.00
CA SER A 7 17.63 -65.15 72.82
C SER A 7 18.19 -64.66 71.47
N HIS A 8 19.27 -65.28 70.98
CA HIS A 8 19.82 -64.97 69.65
C HIS A 8 18.87 -65.42 68.53
N HIS A 9 18.24 -66.60 68.67
CA HIS A 9 17.27 -67.12 67.70
C HIS A 9 15.98 -66.30 67.65
N GLU A 10 15.48 -65.83 68.79
CA GLU A 10 14.33 -64.91 68.86
C GLU A 10 14.65 -63.54 68.25
N MET A 11 15.87 -63.03 68.46
CA MET A 11 16.31 -61.77 67.88
C MET A 11 16.46 -61.86 66.35
N GLU A 12 16.95 -62.98 65.81
CA GLU A 12 16.99 -63.20 64.36
C GLU A 12 15.59 -63.39 63.75
N ALA A 13 14.67 -64.06 64.45
CA ALA A 13 13.27 -64.15 64.02
C ALA A 13 12.62 -62.76 63.96
N TYR A 14 12.83 -61.91 64.98
CA TYR A 14 12.31 -60.54 65.00
C TYR A 14 12.91 -59.66 63.90
N LYS A 15 14.22 -59.77 63.63
CA LYS A 15 14.87 -59.08 62.49
C LYS A 15 14.28 -59.50 61.15
N THR A 16 13.96 -60.79 61.00
CA THR A 16 13.39 -61.33 59.76
C THR A 16 11.97 -60.83 59.55
N SER A 17 11.11 -60.89 60.58
CA SER A 17 9.76 -60.32 60.52
C SER A 17 9.75 -58.80 60.31
N PHE A 18 10.71 -58.08 60.90
CA PHE A 18 10.84 -56.64 60.69
C PHE A 18 11.27 -56.30 59.26
N ARG A 19 12.19 -57.08 58.65
CA ARG A 19 12.56 -56.94 57.24
C ARG A 19 11.37 -57.21 56.32
N GLU A 20 10.63 -58.28 56.58
CA GLU A 20 9.44 -58.62 55.80
C GLU A 20 8.35 -57.53 55.89
N TYR A 21 8.12 -56.98 57.09
CA TYR A 21 7.21 -55.84 57.25
C TYR A 21 7.71 -54.58 56.52
N SER A 22 9.01 -54.28 56.60
CA SER A 22 9.60 -53.15 55.89
C SER A 22 9.52 -53.30 54.37
N ASP A 23 9.75 -54.49 53.85
CA ASP A 23 9.70 -54.77 52.41
C ASP A 23 8.25 -54.74 51.90
N ASN A 24 7.29 -55.27 52.66
CA ASN A 24 5.86 -55.13 52.35
C ASN A 24 5.39 -53.67 52.39
N LEU A 25 5.87 -52.87 53.35
CA LEU A 25 5.54 -51.45 53.42
C LEU A 25 6.08 -50.68 52.21
N LYS A 26 7.33 -50.96 51.80
CA LYS A 26 7.93 -50.37 50.59
C LYS A 26 7.17 -50.78 49.34
N ALA A 27 6.85 -52.06 49.18
CA ALA A 27 6.11 -52.56 48.03
C ALA A 27 4.72 -51.91 47.90
N ASN A 28 4.00 -51.74 49.01
CA ASN A 28 2.71 -51.05 49.02
C ASN A 28 2.85 -49.55 48.70
N LEU A 29 3.89 -48.89 49.21
CA LEU A 29 4.16 -47.48 48.91
C LEU A 29 4.53 -47.27 47.44
N ASP A 30 5.38 -48.14 46.88
CA ASP A 30 5.79 -48.10 45.47
C ASP A 30 4.61 -48.41 44.54
N ALA A 31 3.73 -49.35 44.91
CA ALA A 31 2.51 -49.65 44.18
C ALA A 31 1.58 -48.43 44.13
N GLY A 32 1.30 -47.80 45.29
CA GLY A 32 0.47 -46.60 45.37
C GLY A 32 1.06 -45.41 44.60
N PHE A 33 2.38 -45.22 44.66
CA PHE A 33 3.06 -44.16 43.90
C PHE A 33 2.99 -44.39 42.39
N ASN A 34 3.16 -45.64 41.93
CA ASN A 34 3.06 -45.99 40.52
C ASN A 34 1.63 -45.83 39.98
N GLU A 35 0.61 -46.15 40.77
CA GLU A 35 -0.80 -45.94 40.44
C GLU A 35 -1.11 -44.44 40.25
N GLN A 36 -0.74 -43.60 41.23
CA GLN A 36 -0.92 -42.14 41.11
C GLN A 36 -0.15 -41.55 39.92
N LYS A 37 1.05 -42.07 39.63
CA LYS A 37 1.83 -41.65 38.47
C LYS A 37 1.16 -42.03 37.15
N ALA A 38 0.50 -43.19 37.09
CA ALA A 38 -0.25 -43.63 35.92
C ALA A 38 -1.49 -42.75 35.69
N GLU A 39 -2.24 -42.43 36.76
CA GLU A 39 -3.38 -41.51 36.71
C GLU A 39 -2.96 -40.11 36.24
N LEU A 40 -1.88 -39.55 36.80
CA LEU A 40 -1.33 -38.26 36.38
C LEU A 40 -0.91 -38.26 34.91
N LYS A 41 -0.35 -39.37 34.41
CA LYS A 41 0.03 -39.50 33.00
C LYS A 41 -1.20 -39.52 32.10
N LYS A 42 -2.27 -40.21 32.51
CA LYS A 42 -3.55 -40.25 31.80
C LYS A 42 -4.20 -38.86 31.77
N PHE A 43 -4.30 -38.20 32.92
CA PHE A 43 -4.84 -36.85 33.03
C PHE A 43 -4.05 -35.86 32.16
N ARG A 44 -2.71 -35.92 32.16
CA ARG A 44 -1.88 -35.11 31.28
C ARG A 44 -2.17 -35.37 29.80
N SER A 45 -2.36 -36.63 29.40
CA SER A 45 -2.71 -36.93 28.01
C SER A 45 -4.07 -36.36 27.62
N GLU A 46 -5.06 -36.41 28.52
CA GLU A 46 -6.38 -35.82 28.30
C GLU A 46 -6.29 -34.29 28.17
N VAL A 47 -5.55 -33.62 29.05
CA VAL A 47 -5.29 -32.17 28.98
C VAL A 47 -4.66 -31.80 27.64
N ASN A 48 -3.63 -32.53 27.20
CA ASN A 48 -2.98 -32.27 25.91
C ASN A 48 -3.93 -32.47 24.73
N THR A 49 -4.84 -33.46 24.77
CA THR A 49 -5.83 -33.65 23.71
C THR A 49 -6.87 -32.54 23.66
N VAL A 50 -7.28 -32.02 24.82
CA VAL A 50 -8.21 -30.89 24.91
C VAL A 50 -7.54 -29.60 24.43
N GLU A 51 -6.28 -29.37 24.80
CA GLU A 51 -5.49 -28.22 24.34
C GLU A 51 -5.34 -28.21 22.82
N ALA A 52 -5.00 -29.36 22.22
CA ALA A 52 -4.92 -29.50 20.76
C ALA A 52 -6.27 -29.24 20.07
N GLY A 53 -7.37 -29.75 20.63
CA GLY A 53 -8.72 -29.50 20.09
C GLY A 53 -9.15 -28.03 20.22
N LEU A 54 -8.73 -27.36 21.31
CA LEU A 54 -9.00 -25.94 21.50
C LEU A 54 -8.20 -25.09 20.51
N ASP A 55 -6.93 -25.40 20.29
CA ASP A 55 -6.08 -24.70 19.31
C ASP A 55 -6.61 -24.86 17.87
N GLU A 56 -7.10 -26.05 17.52
CA GLU A 56 -7.77 -26.28 16.23
C GLU A 56 -9.04 -25.43 16.10
N TYR A 57 -9.90 -25.42 17.15
CA TYR A 57 -11.12 -24.62 17.17
C TYR A 57 -10.83 -23.11 17.08
N ILE A 58 -9.84 -22.61 17.83
CA ILE A 58 -9.39 -21.21 17.78
C ILE A 58 -8.89 -20.86 16.38
N THR A 59 -8.09 -21.73 15.77
CA THR A 59 -7.55 -21.52 14.43
C THR A 59 -8.65 -21.47 13.37
N HIS A 60 -9.59 -22.40 13.42
CA HIS A 60 -10.75 -22.44 12.53
C HIS A 60 -11.64 -21.20 12.70
N THR A 61 -11.95 -20.84 13.94
CA THR A 61 -12.78 -19.67 14.28
C THR A 61 -12.11 -18.38 13.79
N ASN A 62 -10.82 -18.21 14.04
CA ASN A 62 -10.05 -17.05 13.57
C ASN A 62 -9.97 -16.98 12.05
N ALA A 63 -9.87 -18.12 11.36
CA ALA A 63 -9.90 -18.18 9.90
C ALA A 63 -11.26 -17.72 9.35
N GLN A 64 -12.37 -18.20 9.93
CA GLN A 64 -13.72 -17.76 9.55
C GLN A 64 -13.92 -16.25 9.77
N PHE A 65 -13.52 -15.73 10.94
CA PHE A 65 -13.62 -14.30 11.22
C PHE A 65 -12.82 -13.44 10.23
N LYS A 66 -11.62 -13.88 9.81
CA LYS A 66 -10.82 -13.16 8.82
C LYS A 66 -11.51 -13.09 7.45
N VAL A 67 -12.14 -14.19 7.01
CA VAL A 67 -12.89 -14.24 5.74
C VAL A 67 -14.12 -13.33 5.80
N GLU A 68 -14.86 -13.33 6.90
CA GLU A 68 -16.01 -12.44 7.06
C GLU A 68 -15.59 -10.96 7.06
N GLN A 69 -14.50 -10.63 7.77
CA GLN A 69 -13.96 -9.27 7.80
C GLN A 69 -13.50 -8.80 6.40
N SER A 70 -12.85 -9.66 5.62
CA SER A 70 -12.44 -9.30 4.26
C SER A 70 -13.64 -9.05 3.36
N ILE A 71 -14.66 -9.91 3.42
CA ILE A 71 -15.89 -9.76 2.64
C ILE A 71 -16.57 -8.43 2.98
N ILE A 72 -16.73 -8.12 4.28
CA ILE A 72 -17.35 -6.86 4.71
C ILE A 72 -16.56 -5.66 4.20
N ALA A 73 -15.23 -5.70 4.26
CA ALA A 73 -14.37 -4.63 3.74
C ALA A 73 -14.57 -4.41 2.23
N ASP A 74 -14.70 -5.49 1.44
CA ASP A 74 -14.92 -5.44 0.00
C ASP A 74 -16.28 -4.80 -0.36
N TRP A 75 -17.34 -5.11 0.40
CA TRP A 75 -18.67 -4.51 0.22
C TRP A 75 -18.69 -3.02 0.57
N ILE A 76 -18.01 -2.63 1.65
CA ILE A 76 -17.88 -1.23 2.04
C ILE A 76 -17.11 -0.47 0.96
N ALA A 77 -15.97 -0.99 0.49
CA ALA A 77 -15.19 -0.40 -0.60
C ALA A 77 -16.00 -0.28 -1.90
N GLY A 78 -16.79 -1.30 -2.24
CA GLY A 78 -17.69 -1.28 -3.39
C GLY A 78 -18.74 -0.18 -3.28
N THR A 79 -19.31 0.02 -2.10
CA THR A 79 -20.30 1.09 -1.86
C THR A 79 -19.69 2.48 -2.09
N PHE A 80 -18.51 2.75 -1.51
CA PHE A 80 -17.79 4.02 -1.74
C PHE A 80 -17.43 4.22 -3.22
N THR A 81 -17.01 3.15 -3.89
CA THR A 81 -16.66 3.19 -5.32
C THR A 81 -17.87 3.53 -6.18
N ILE A 82 -19.03 2.89 -5.94
CA ILE A 82 -20.27 3.16 -6.68
C ILE A 82 -20.72 4.60 -6.45
N LEU A 83 -20.73 5.07 -5.20
CA LEU A 83 -21.11 6.46 -4.89
C LEU A 83 -20.17 7.46 -5.55
N GLY A 84 -18.86 7.25 -5.46
CA GLY A 84 -17.85 8.11 -6.09
C GLY A 84 -17.97 8.11 -7.62
N PHE A 85 -18.26 6.95 -8.21
CA PHE A 85 -18.52 6.81 -9.64
C PHE A 85 -19.75 7.62 -10.07
N LEU A 86 -20.88 7.49 -9.36
CA LEU A 86 -22.11 8.23 -9.69
C LEU A 86 -21.92 9.75 -9.60
N ILE A 87 -21.21 10.23 -8.57
CA ILE A 87 -20.88 11.65 -8.42
C ILE A 87 -19.99 12.11 -9.58
N SER A 88 -18.92 11.36 -9.91
CA SER A 88 -18.05 11.70 -11.02
C SER A 88 -18.79 11.70 -12.36
N MET A 89 -19.68 10.73 -12.60
CA MET A 89 -20.52 10.70 -13.80
C MET A 89 -21.45 11.91 -13.90
N ARG A 90 -22.02 12.39 -12.79
CA ARG A 90 -22.79 13.64 -12.77
C ARG A 90 -21.93 14.84 -13.20
N HIS A 91 -20.67 14.93 -12.77
CA HIS A 91 -19.75 15.99 -13.18
C HIS A 91 -19.38 15.91 -14.66
N VAL A 92 -19.08 14.70 -15.14
CA VAL A 92 -18.82 14.44 -16.56
C VAL A 92 -20.04 14.86 -17.39
N TYR A 93 -21.24 14.44 -17.00
CA TYR A 93 -22.47 14.82 -17.67
C TYR A 93 -22.62 16.33 -17.75
N GLY A 94 -22.52 17.06 -16.62
CA GLY A 94 -22.64 18.52 -16.60
C GLY A 94 -21.63 19.25 -17.49
N HIS A 95 -20.40 18.74 -17.59
CA HIS A 95 -19.41 19.27 -18.51
C HIS A 95 -19.75 19.00 -19.99
N THR A 96 -20.29 17.81 -20.29
CA THR A 96 -20.69 17.45 -21.66
C THR A 96 -21.97 18.12 -22.13
N SER A 97 -22.93 18.42 -21.24
CA SER A 97 -24.16 19.13 -21.59
C SER A 97 -23.91 20.62 -21.86
N ASN A 98 -22.97 21.25 -21.15
CA ASN A 98 -22.63 22.66 -21.30
C ASN A 98 -21.25 22.86 -21.96
N PHE A 99 -21.08 22.36 -23.18
CA PHE A 99 -19.77 22.27 -23.86
C PHE A 99 -19.30 23.56 -24.56
N ASN A 100 -19.23 24.66 -23.81
CA ASN A 100 -18.94 26.01 -24.34
C ASN A 100 -17.48 26.24 -24.78
N LYS A 101 -16.50 25.56 -24.15
CA LYS A 101 -15.06 25.73 -24.42
C LYS A 101 -14.37 24.36 -24.60
N PRO A 102 -14.45 23.74 -25.79
CA PRO A 102 -14.01 22.37 -26.04
C PRO A 102 -12.50 22.16 -25.83
N ALA A 103 -11.68 23.20 -26.04
CA ALA A 103 -10.24 23.12 -25.83
C ALA A 103 -9.86 22.88 -24.35
N ILE A 104 -10.61 23.47 -23.42
CA ILE A 104 -10.36 23.39 -21.98
C ILE A 104 -11.13 22.21 -21.38
N GLN A 105 -12.42 22.07 -21.71
CA GLN A 105 -13.31 21.09 -21.09
C GLN A 105 -12.89 19.64 -21.37
N ARG A 106 -12.39 19.32 -22.57
CA ARG A 106 -11.86 17.96 -22.86
C ARG A 106 -10.75 17.53 -21.91
N LYS A 107 -9.89 18.48 -21.51
CA LYS A 107 -8.76 18.22 -20.60
C LYS A 107 -9.24 18.07 -19.16
N ILE A 108 -10.25 18.84 -18.75
CA ILE A 108 -10.92 18.67 -17.45
C ILE A 108 -11.64 17.32 -17.38
N LEU A 109 -12.34 16.92 -18.45
CA LEU A 109 -12.99 15.61 -18.53
C LEU A 109 -11.98 14.46 -18.40
N ALA A 110 -10.87 14.51 -19.15
CA ALA A 110 -9.80 13.53 -19.01
C ALA A 110 -9.30 13.41 -17.56
N ILE A 111 -9.22 14.52 -16.84
CA ILE A 111 -8.81 14.51 -15.44
C ILE A 111 -9.89 13.91 -14.51
N LEU A 112 -11.17 14.27 -14.70
CA LEU A 112 -12.30 13.78 -13.90
C LEU A 112 -12.46 12.25 -13.94
N TRP A 113 -12.10 11.64 -15.07
CA TRP A 113 -12.12 10.19 -15.26
C TRP A 113 -11.12 9.43 -14.37
N MET A 114 -10.20 10.12 -13.68
CA MET A 114 -9.29 9.49 -12.72
C MET A 114 -10.06 8.79 -11.59
N VAL A 115 -11.08 9.44 -11.03
CA VAL A 115 -11.86 8.92 -9.90
C VAL A 115 -12.55 7.58 -10.24
N PRO A 116 -13.33 7.47 -11.34
CA PRO A 116 -13.89 6.20 -11.79
C PRO A 116 -12.85 5.10 -12.00
N ILE A 117 -11.74 5.41 -12.69
CA ILE A 117 -10.73 4.43 -13.04
C ILE A 117 -10.03 3.90 -11.79
N TYR A 118 -9.60 4.78 -10.89
CA TYR A 118 -8.94 4.38 -9.65
C TYR A 118 -9.88 3.63 -8.71
N GLY A 119 -11.13 4.09 -8.56
CA GLY A 119 -12.11 3.43 -7.70
C GLY A 119 -12.42 2.01 -8.19
N VAL A 120 -12.76 1.86 -9.47
CA VAL A 120 -13.12 0.56 -10.05
C VAL A 120 -11.93 -0.40 -10.06
N THR A 121 -10.74 0.05 -10.49
CA THR A 121 -9.55 -0.83 -10.52
C THR A 121 -9.13 -1.28 -9.12
N SER A 122 -9.23 -0.40 -8.11
CA SER A 122 -8.89 -0.75 -6.72
C SER A 122 -9.94 -1.69 -6.10
N TRP A 123 -11.23 -1.47 -6.38
CA TRP A 123 -12.28 -2.37 -5.94
C TRP A 123 -12.19 -3.75 -6.60
N ILE A 124 -11.91 -3.83 -7.91
CA ILE A 124 -11.65 -5.12 -8.57
C ILE A 124 -10.44 -5.80 -7.95
N SER A 125 -9.36 -5.06 -7.67
CA SER A 125 -8.16 -5.63 -7.03
C SER A 125 -8.42 -6.22 -5.64
N LEU A 126 -9.41 -5.68 -4.91
CA LEU A 126 -9.89 -6.23 -3.63
C LEU A 126 -10.70 -7.50 -3.83
N VAL A 127 -11.73 -7.45 -4.68
CA VAL A 127 -12.67 -8.57 -4.93
C VAL A 127 -11.95 -9.80 -5.49
N VAL A 128 -10.94 -9.58 -6.35
CA VAL A 128 -10.13 -10.67 -6.92
C VAL A 128 -9.32 -11.38 -5.83
N GLY A 129 -8.94 -10.66 -4.76
CA GLY A 129 -8.24 -11.22 -3.59
C GLY A 129 -7.03 -12.07 -3.97
N ASP A 130 -6.67 -13.03 -3.13
CA ASP A 130 -5.60 -13.98 -3.44
C ASP A 130 -6.07 -15.19 -4.25
N HIS A 131 -7.38 -15.27 -4.54
CA HIS A 131 -8.01 -16.38 -5.26
C HIS A 131 -7.98 -16.21 -6.79
N GLY A 132 -7.75 -14.99 -7.28
CA GLY A 132 -7.72 -14.71 -8.71
C GLY A 132 -6.37 -14.95 -9.40
N PRO A 133 -6.32 -14.75 -10.74
CA PRO A 133 -5.07 -14.89 -11.49
C PRO A 133 -4.02 -13.89 -11.01
N LYS A 134 -2.78 -14.35 -10.81
CA LYS A 134 -1.66 -13.56 -10.26
C LYS A 134 -1.40 -12.26 -11.03
N ASP A 135 -1.71 -12.23 -12.33
CA ASP A 135 -1.39 -11.11 -13.22
C ASP A 135 -2.44 -9.97 -13.19
N VAL A 136 -3.62 -10.22 -12.60
CA VAL A 136 -4.72 -9.24 -12.61
C VAL A 136 -4.40 -8.03 -11.73
N LYS A 137 -3.92 -8.22 -10.49
CA LYS A 137 -3.60 -7.09 -9.60
C LYS A 137 -2.47 -6.21 -10.16
N PRO A 138 -1.32 -6.76 -10.59
CA PRO A 138 -0.27 -5.94 -11.20
C PRO A 138 -0.72 -5.28 -12.52
N GLY A 139 -1.59 -5.93 -13.31
CA GLY A 139 -2.17 -5.34 -14.51
C GLY A 139 -3.09 -4.15 -14.22
N LEU A 140 -3.91 -4.22 -13.18
CA LEU A 140 -4.75 -3.10 -12.73
C LEU A 140 -3.89 -1.94 -12.20
N ALA A 141 -2.80 -2.23 -11.50
CA ALA A 141 -1.83 -1.22 -11.08
C ALA A 141 -1.18 -0.52 -12.29
N LEU A 142 -0.82 -1.27 -13.34
CA LEU A 142 -0.28 -0.71 -14.58
C LEU A 142 -1.26 0.27 -15.26
N VAL A 143 -2.56 -0.08 -15.30
CA VAL A 143 -3.60 0.80 -15.85
C VAL A 143 -3.67 2.11 -15.05
N ARG A 144 -3.63 2.05 -13.71
CA ARG A 144 -3.61 3.25 -12.85
C ARG A 144 -2.37 4.10 -13.14
N ASP A 145 -1.20 3.48 -13.25
CA ASP A 145 0.06 4.18 -13.50
C ASP A 145 0.08 4.91 -14.85
N PHE A 146 -0.45 4.28 -15.90
CA PHE A 146 -0.56 4.92 -17.21
C PHE A 146 -1.54 6.10 -17.18
N TYR A 147 -2.64 5.94 -16.45
CA TYR A 147 -3.63 6.98 -16.32
C TYR A 147 -3.09 8.19 -15.53
N GLU A 148 -2.30 7.95 -14.50
CA GLU A 148 -1.65 9.02 -13.73
C GLU A 148 -0.72 9.87 -14.59
N ALA A 149 0.12 9.20 -15.39
CA ALA A 149 0.99 9.84 -16.37
C ALA A 149 0.18 10.71 -17.34
N TYR A 150 -0.90 10.15 -17.89
CA TYR A 150 -1.81 10.86 -18.78
C TYR A 150 -2.47 12.09 -18.11
N CYS A 151 -2.89 11.99 -16.85
CA CYS A 151 -3.46 13.09 -16.08
C CYS A 151 -2.48 14.26 -15.91
N VAL A 152 -1.19 13.97 -15.64
CA VAL A 152 -0.16 15.02 -15.53
C VAL A 152 0.03 15.75 -16.85
N TYR A 153 0.06 15.03 -17.97
CA TYR A 153 0.10 15.64 -19.30
C TYR A 153 -1.14 16.52 -19.56
N MET A 154 -2.33 15.98 -19.31
CA MET A 154 -3.59 16.71 -19.52
C MET A 154 -3.68 17.95 -18.64
N PHE A 155 -3.13 17.91 -17.44
CA PHE A 155 -3.08 19.07 -16.57
C PHE A 155 -2.14 20.16 -17.08
N MET A 156 -0.93 19.81 -17.53
CA MET A 156 -0.03 20.80 -18.15
C MET A 156 -0.70 21.43 -19.39
N ALA A 157 -1.31 20.59 -20.23
CA ALA A 157 -2.04 21.04 -21.41
C ALA A 157 -3.27 21.90 -21.05
N LEU A 158 -3.92 21.64 -19.91
CA LEU A 158 -5.05 22.42 -19.39
C LEU A 158 -4.60 23.84 -19.04
N MET A 159 -3.51 23.98 -18.29
CA MET A 159 -3.00 25.30 -17.92
C MET A 159 -2.59 26.12 -19.15
N VAL A 160 -1.93 25.49 -20.12
CA VAL A 160 -1.60 26.14 -21.41
C VAL A 160 -2.86 26.54 -22.17
N SER A 161 -3.90 25.71 -22.16
CA SER A 161 -5.16 26.01 -22.87
C SER A 161 -6.00 27.09 -22.20
N ILE A 162 -5.95 27.20 -20.88
CA ILE A 162 -6.62 28.30 -20.15
C ILE A 162 -5.96 29.63 -20.53
N LEU A 163 -4.63 29.65 -20.70
CA LEU A 163 -3.88 30.87 -20.98
C LEU A 163 -3.88 31.27 -22.46
N GLY A 164 -3.72 30.30 -23.35
CA GLY A 164 -3.62 30.51 -24.79
C GLY A 164 -4.91 30.26 -25.57
N GLU A 165 -6.01 29.92 -24.89
CA GLU A 165 -7.28 29.47 -25.50
C GLU A 165 -7.13 28.29 -26.49
N GLY A 166 -6.08 27.48 -26.31
CA GLY A 166 -5.72 26.38 -27.19
C GLY A 166 -4.57 26.67 -28.17
N ASP A 167 -4.05 27.90 -28.22
CA ASP A 167 -2.88 28.28 -29.02
C ASP A 167 -1.65 28.56 -28.14
N VAL A 168 -0.56 27.85 -28.45
CA VAL A 168 0.73 27.97 -27.74
C VAL A 168 1.35 29.36 -27.95
N GLN A 169 1.17 29.98 -29.11
CA GLN A 169 1.73 31.30 -29.39
C GLN A 169 1.05 32.39 -28.57
N LYS A 170 -0.27 32.30 -28.39
CA LYS A 170 -1.02 33.18 -27.48
C LYS A 170 -0.59 32.97 -26.02
N CYS A 171 -0.36 31.72 -25.62
CA CYS A 171 0.19 31.40 -24.31
C CYS A 171 1.54 32.09 -24.08
N ILE A 172 2.49 31.97 -25.02
CA ILE A 172 3.81 32.62 -24.92
C ILE A 172 3.69 34.15 -24.79
N LYS A 173 2.76 34.77 -25.52
CA LYS A 173 2.50 36.22 -25.44
C LYS A 173 1.88 36.66 -24.11
N ALA A 174 1.11 35.77 -23.48
CA ALA A 174 0.50 36.03 -22.17
C ALA A 174 1.52 35.91 -21.02
N LEU A 175 2.57 35.11 -21.19
CA LEU A 175 3.65 35.03 -20.20
C LEU A 175 4.46 36.34 -20.12
N PRO A 176 5.00 36.68 -18.93
CA PRO A 176 6.00 37.74 -18.81
C PRO A 176 7.17 37.53 -19.80
N ARG A 177 7.78 38.62 -20.29
CA ARG A 177 8.86 38.55 -21.29
C ARG A 177 10.11 37.82 -20.79
N GLU A 178 10.42 37.99 -19.50
CA GLU A 178 11.54 37.33 -18.84
C GLU A 178 11.03 36.64 -17.57
N LEU A 179 11.33 35.35 -17.44
CA LEU A 179 11.06 34.57 -16.25
C LEU A 179 12.34 33.89 -15.77
N ASP A 180 12.41 33.66 -14.46
CA ASP A 180 13.42 32.80 -13.88
C ASP A 180 13.24 31.37 -14.43
N ARG A 181 14.32 30.78 -14.94
CA ARG A 181 14.29 29.41 -15.45
C ARG A 181 13.91 28.43 -14.34
N PRO A 182 12.97 27.49 -14.57
CA PRO A 182 12.72 26.41 -13.64
C PRO A 182 13.95 25.50 -13.54
N PHE A 183 14.60 25.18 -14.66
CA PHE A 183 15.73 24.26 -14.67
C PHE A 183 16.99 24.97 -15.16
N VAL A 184 18.01 25.00 -14.29
CA VAL A 184 19.34 25.53 -14.58
C VAL A 184 20.22 24.37 -15.06
N CYS A 185 20.42 24.28 -16.37
CA CYS A 185 21.25 23.27 -17.07
C CYS A 185 20.75 21.81 -17.00
N CYS A 186 20.97 21.08 -18.09
CA CYS A 186 20.59 19.67 -18.27
C CYS A 186 21.59 18.68 -17.63
N LEU A 187 22.37 19.09 -16.62
CA LEU A 187 23.46 18.30 -16.03
C LEU A 187 23.32 18.23 -14.49
N PRO A 188 23.58 17.07 -13.85
CA PRO A 188 23.34 16.85 -12.42
C PRO A 188 24.27 17.61 -11.45
N THR A 189 25.20 18.43 -11.93
CA THR A 189 26.31 18.99 -11.11
C THR A 189 26.16 20.45 -10.70
N CYS A 190 25.07 21.13 -11.05
CA CYS A 190 24.85 22.53 -10.63
C CYS A 190 24.21 22.62 -9.24
N ILE A 191 24.98 22.31 -8.19
CA ILE A 191 24.62 22.45 -6.76
C ILE A 191 24.85 23.91 -6.28
N LEU A 192 24.42 24.92 -7.05
CA LEU A 192 24.54 26.32 -6.66
C LEU A 192 23.16 27.00 -6.59
N PRO A 193 22.72 27.53 -5.43
CA PRO A 193 21.34 27.97 -5.23
C PRO A 193 20.93 29.29 -5.92
N ARG A 194 21.71 29.83 -6.86
CA ARG A 194 21.55 31.27 -7.21
C ARG A 194 21.97 31.73 -8.60
N CYS A 195 21.98 30.87 -9.61
CA CYS A 195 22.05 31.32 -11.00
C CYS A 195 20.63 31.57 -11.54
N ARG A 196 20.03 32.73 -11.20
CA ARG A 196 18.77 33.19 -11.84
C ARG A 196 19.05 33.62 -13.27
N VAL A 197 19.25 32.65 -14.15
CA VAL A 197 19.34 32.90 -15.58
C VAL A 197 17.92 33.13 -16.08
N ARG A 198 17.63 34.33 -16.57
CA ARG A 198 16.34 34.64 -17.18
C ARG A 198 16.21 33.89 -18.50
N ALA A 199 15.03 33.32 -18.75
CA ALA A 199 14.66 32.72 -20.02
C ALA A 199 13.59 33.55 -20.71
N SER A 200 13.58 33.46 -22.04
CA SER A 200 12.42 33.87 -22.84
C SER A 200 11.20 33.01 -22.47
N ALA A 201 10.01 33.60 -22.55
CA ALA A 201 8.75 32.92 -22.30
C ALA A 201 8.59 31.59 -23.07
N SER A 202 9.10 31.52 -24.31
CA SER A 202 9.06 30.30 -25.12
C SER A 202 9.94 29.18 -24.54
N THR A 203 11.17 29.50 -24.14
CA THR A 203 12.10 28.57 -23.51
C THR A 203 11.58 28.11 -22.15
N PHE A 204 11.02 29.03 -21.35
CA PHE A 204 10.39 28.70 -20.07
C PHE A 204 9.25 27.71 -20.24
N LEU A 205 8.32 27.98 -21.16
CA LEU A 205 7.19 27.10 -21.43
C LEU A 205 7.65 25.72 -21.91
N TRP A 206 8.62 25.68 -22.83
CA TRP A 206 9.21 24.44 -23.32
C TRP A 206 9.83 23.62 -22.19
N GLN A 207 10.61 24.25 -21.29
CA GLN A 207 11.20 23.56 -20.14
C GLN A 207 10.14 22.94 -19.22
N CYS A 208 9.06 23.66 -18.92
CA CYS A 208 7.96 23.14 -18.11
C CYS A 208 7.24 21.96 -18.81
N GLN A 209 7.06 22.03 -20.13
CA GLN A 209 6.44 20.95 -20.91
C GLN A 209 7.34 19.71 -20.94
N VAL A 210 8.63 19.87 -21.18
CA VAL A 210 9.60 18.77 -21.16
C VAL A 210 9.66 18.10 -19.80
N ALA A 211 9.63 18.88 -18.71
CA ALA A 211 9.59 18.34 -17.35
C ALA A 211 8.33 17.50 -17.07
N ALA A 212 7.18 17.86 -17.64
CA ALA A 212 5.98 17.03 -17.56
C ALA A 212 6.08 15.78 -18.46
N ILE A 213 6.51 15.95 -19.71
CA ILE A 213 6.58 14.87 -20.71
C ILE A 213 7.57 13.78 -20.29
N GLN A 214 8.70 14.12 -19.68
CA GLN A 214 9.65 13.10 -19.20
C GLN A 214 9.00 12.13 -18.21
N PHE A 215 8.14 12.61 -17.32
CA PHE A 215 7.40 11.75 -16.39
C PHE A 215 6.35 10.90 -17.10
N VAL A 216 5.65 11.50 -18.07
CA VAL A 216 4.61 10.82 -18.86
C VAL A 216 5.18 9.63 -19.63
N ILE A 217 6.42 9.73 -20.08
CA ILE A 217 7.12 8.63 -20.78
C ILE A 217 7.75 7.66 -19.77
N LEU A 218 8.44 8.19 -18.75
CA LEU A 218 9.22 7.37 -17.83
C LEU A 218 8.34 6.48 -16.97
N LYS A 219 7.18 6.98 -16.48
CA LYS A 219 6.31 6.20 -15.60
C LYS A 219 5.78 4.92 -16.27
N PRO A 220 5.19 4.95 -17.48
CA PRO A 220 4.80 3.73 -18.18
C PRO A 220 5.95 2.74 -18.40
N VAL A 221 7.13 3.23 -18.78
CA VAL A 221 8.31 2.39 -19.01
C VAL A 221 8.74 1.70 -17.72
N LEU A 222 8.81 2.44 -16.62
CA LEU A 222 9.21 1.91 -15.32
C LEU A 222 8.16 0.95 -14.74
N SER A 223 6.86 1.25 -14.87
CA SER A 223 5.78 0.36 -14.44
C SER A 223 5.74 -0.93 -15.27
N LEU A 224 5.97 -0.87 -16.58
CA LEU A 224 6.08 -2.07 -17.44
C LEU A 224 7.33 -2.89 -17.09
N THR A 225 8.44 -2.23 -16.81
CA THR A 225 9.66 -2.90 -16.33
C THR A 225 9.39 -3.61 -15.01
N MET A 226 8.66 -2.98 -14.08
CA MET A 226 8.30 -3.59 -12.80
C MET A 226 7.36 -4.79 -12.98
N PHE A 227 6.35 -4.67 -13.87
CA PHE A 227 5.44 -5.75 -14.22
C PHE A 227 6.18 -6.95 -14.83
N THR A 228 7.06 -6.72 -15.80
CA THR A 228 7.82 -7.79 -16.47
C THR A 228 8.83 -8.46 -15.54
N LEU A 229 9.58 -7.70 -14.73
CA LEU A 229 10.50 -8.25 -13.73
C LEU A 229 9.79 -9.05 -12.64
N GLY A 230 8.54 -8.70 -12.32
CA GLY A 230 7.69 -9.46 -11.41
C GLY A 230 7.35 -10.89 -11.90
N HIS A 231 7.42 -11.15 -13.21
CA HIS A 231 7.16 -12.49 -13.76
C HIS A 231 8.38 -13.42 -13.68
N PHE A 232 9.58 -12.89 -13.46
CA PHE A 232 10.82 -13.67 -13.52
C PHE A 232 11.18 -14.39 -12.20
N ASP A 233 10.23 -14.58 -11.27
CA ASP A 233 10.42 -15.23 -9.96
C ASP A 233 11.71 -14.77 -9.24
N LEU A 234 12.03 -13.48 -9.35
CA LEU A 234 13.16 -12.90 -8.66
C LEU A 234 12.89 -12.93 -7.15
N PRO A 235 13.92 -13.15 -6.29
CA PRO A 235 13.73 -13.18 -4.85
C PRO A 235 12.96 -11.94 -4.39
N GLU A 236 11.80 -12.16 -3.75
CA GLU A 236 11.02 -11.05 -3.22
C GLU A 236 11.83 -10.34 -2.13
N PRO A 237 12.02 -9.02 -2.22
CA PRO A 237 12.70 -8.31 -1.17
C PRO A 237 11.89 -8.42 0.12
N HIS A 238 12.54 -8.85 1.20
CA HIS A 238 11.98 -8.71 2.55
C HIS A 238 11.65 -7.24 2.89
N VAL A 239 12.26 -6.27 2.18
CA VAL A 239 11.97 -4.85 2.35
C VAL A 239 12.18 -4.02 1.08
N TRP A 240 11.20 -3.18 0.73
CA TRP A 240 11.16 -2.30 -0.45
C TRP A 240 12.34 -1.30 -0.58
N TYR A 241 13.02 -0.98 0.51
CA TYR A 241 14.19 -0.08 0.53
C TYR A 241 15.54 -0.81 0.41
N SER A 242 15.53 -2.11 0.16
CA SER A 242 16.77 -2.85 -0.05
C SER A 242 17.46 -2.36 -1.32
N TYR A 243 18.60 -1.67 -1.16
CA TYR A 243 19.43 -1.18 -2.27
C TYR A 243 19.90 -2.30 -3.23
N ARG A 244 19.76 -3.57 -2.82
CA ARG A 244 20.12 -4.74 -3.63
C ARG A 244 19.04 -5.14 -4.64
N HIS A 245 17.83 -4.59 -4.53
CA HIS A 245 16.69 -4.98 -5.37
C HIS A 245 16.34 -3.92 -6.41
N TYR A 246 15.90 -4.37 -7.58
CA TYR A 246 15.54 -3.50 -8.71
C TYR A 246 14.41 -2.52 -8.37
N GLN A 247 13.47 -2.92 -7.51
CA GLN A 247 12.33 -2.10 -7.08
C GLN A 247 12.77 -0.79 -6.41
N PHE A 248 13.88 -0.80 -5.67
CA PHE A 248 14.43 0.40 -5.03
C PHE A 248 14.84 1.45 -6.07
N TYR A 249 15.62 1.05 -7.07
CA TYR A 249 16.09 1.95 -8.13
C TYR A 249 14.95 2.48 -9.00
N ILE A 250 13.96 1.62 -9.33
CA ILE A 250 12.75 2.04 -10.04
C ILE A 250 11.99 3.08 -9.23
N THR A 251 11.79 2.85 -7.93
CA THR A 251 11.08 3.78 -7.04
C THR A 251 11.79 5.12 -6.91
N VAL A 252 13.13 5.11 -6.76
CA VAL A 252 13.93 6.34 -6.71
C VAL A 252 13.84 7.12 -8.03
N ALA A 253 13.97 6.45 -9.17
CA ALA A 253 13.85 7.06 -10.48
C ALA A 253 12.45 7.69 -10.71
N LEU A 254 11.38 6.96 -10.33
CA LEU A 254 10.01 7.47 -10.37
C LEU A 254 9.84 8.71 -9.50
N ASN A 255 10.33 8.71 -8.26
CA ASN A 255 10.21 9.84 -7.35
C ASN A 255 10.94 11.09 -7.87
N LEU A 256 12.15 10.92 -8.42
CA LEU A 256 12.90 12.03 -9.02
C LEU A 256 12.17 12.59 -10.25
N SER A 257 11.61 11.72 -11.08
CA SER A 257 10.85 12.11 -12.27
C SER A 257 9.55 12.84 -11.91
N VAL A 258 8.79 12.33 -10.94
CA VAL A 258 7.60 12.99 -10.37
C VAL A 258 7.94 14.37 -9.81
N ALA A 259 9.00 14.46 -9.00
CA ALA A 259 9.44 15.72 -8.40
C ALA A 259 9.79 16.76 -9.48
N THR A 260 10.50 16.33 -10.53
CA THR A 260 10.87 17.19 -11.67
C THR A 260 9.62 17.69 -12.41
N ALA A 261 8.67 16.81 -12.73
CA ALA A 261 7.44 17.18 -13.41
C ALA A 261 6.60 18.17 -12.60
N PHE A 262 6.45 17.92 -11.30
CA PHE A 262 5.68 18.81 -10.44
C PHE A 262 6.37 20.13 -10.18
N TYR A 263 7.70 20.15 -10.10
CA TYR A 263 8.44 21.40 -10.01
C TYR A 263 8.18 22.28 -11.24
N GLY A 264 8.25 21.71 -12.45
CA GLY A 264 7.91 22.42 -13.69
C GLY A 264 6.47 22.96 -13.70
N LEU A 265 5.50 22.17 -13.27
CA LEU A 265 4.09 22.59 -13.13
C LEU A 265 3.92 23.73 -12.12
N ILE A 266 4.59 23.65 -10.97
CA ILE A 266 4.54 24.68 -9.93
C ILE A 266 5.16 25.97 -10.43
N CYS A 267 6.28 25.92 -11.14
CA CYS A 267 6.90 27.09 -11.76
C CYS A 267 5.97 27.72 -12.80
N PHE A 268 5.38 26.91 -13.68
CA PHE A 268 4.42 27.38 -14.69
C PHE A 268 3.20 28.04 -14.04
N TYR A 269 2.72 27.49 -12.92
CA TYR A 269 1.63 28.12 -12.18
C TYR A 269 2.04 29.45 -11.58
N HIS A 270 3.16 29.52 -10.85
CA HIS A 270 3.59 30.77 -10.22
C HIS A 270 3.76 31.90 -11.24
N ALA A 271 4.24 31.57 -12.43
CA ALA A 271 4.33 32.48 -13.56
C ALA A 271 2.98 33.04 -14.03
N THR A 272 1.90 32.26 -13.91
CA THR A 272 0.62 32.50 -14.58
C THR A 272 -0.55 32.68 -13.61
N HIS A 273 -0.35 32.51 -12.30
CA HIS A 273 -1.41 32.45 -11.28
C HIS A 273 -2.35 33.66 -11.30
N LYS A 274 -1.84 34.87 -11.54
CA LYS A 274 -2.65 36.10 -11.63
C LYS A 274 -3.62 36.06 -12.79
N GLN A 275 -3.20 35.51 -13.92
CA GLN A 275 -4.00 35.38 -15.14
C GLN A 275 -4.99 34.22 -15.03
N LEU A 276 -4.65 33.17 -14.26
CA LEU A 276 -5.54 32.03 -14.00
C LEU A 276 -6.46 32.23 -12.78
N ALA A 277 -6.36 33.34 -12.04
CA ALA A 277 -7.13 33.61 -10.83
C ALA A 277 -8.66 33.53 -11.07
N MET A 278 -9.12 33.91 -12.27
CA MET A 278 -10.53 33.89 -12.67
C MET A 278 -11.11 32.47 -12.74
N TYR A 279 -10.28 31.45 -13.04
CA TYR A 279 -10.74 30.07 -13.25
C TYR A 279 -10.48 29.14 -12.06
N ARG A 280 -9.77 29.61 -11.01
CA ARG A 280 -9.35 28.83 -9.81
C ARG A 280 -8.99 27.37 -10.16
N PRO A 281 -7.98 27.13 -11.00
CA PRO A 281 -7.65 25.77 -11.44
C PRO A 281 -7.03 24.91 -10.32
N TRP A 282 -6.57 25.53 -9.23
CA TRP A 282 -5.79 24.86 -8.17
C TRP A 282 -6.54 23.87 -7.30
N PRO A 283 -7.73 24.17 -6.77
CA PRO A 283 -8.47 23.19 -5.96
C PRO A 283 -8.75 21.91 -6.75
N LYS A 284 -9.07 22.04 -8.05
CA LYS A 284 -9.28 20.91 -8.94
C LYS A 284 -7.99 20.12 -9.16
N PHE A 285 -6.85 20.80 -9.38
CA PHE A 285 -5.53 20.16 -9.51
C PHE A 285 -5.02 19.49 -8.24
N LEU A 286 -5.19 20.16 -7.10
CA LEU A 286 -4.72 19.71 -5.80
C LEU A 286 -5.53 18.51 -5.31
N CYS A 287 -6.78 18.35 -5.76
CA CYS A 287 -7.57 17.14 -5.52
C CYS A 287 -6.92 15.91 -6.19
N ILE A 288 -6.60 15.98 -7.48
CA ILE A 288 -5.94 14.91 -8.27
C ILE A 288 -4.54 14.61 -7.74
N LYS A 289 -3.75 15.66 -7.50
CA LYS A 289 -2.38 15.54 -7.00
C LYS A 289 -2.39 15.06 -5.55
N GLY A 290 -3.30 15.55 -4.72
CA GLY A 290 -3.47 15.15 -3.33
C GLY A 290 -3.69 13.65 -3.22
N VAL A 291 -4.59 13.09 -4.02
CA VAL A 291 -4.82 11.64 -4.12
C VAL A 291 -3.52 10.88 -4.43
N VAL A 292 -2.77 11.28 -5.45
CA VAL A 292 -1.53 10.58 -5.84
C VAL A 292 -0.45 10.65 -4.74
N PHE A 293 -0.34 11.79 -4.04
CA PHE A 293 0.59 11.91 -2.93
C PHE A 293 0.13 11.10 -1.72
N VAL A 294 -1.15 11.14 -1.36
CA VAL A 294 -1.66 10.39 -0.21
C VAL A 294 -1.53 8.89 -0.46
N THR A 295 -1.89 8.39 -1.64
CA THR A 295 -1.68 6.97 -2.02
C THR A 295 -0.20 6.55 -1.98
N PHE A 296 0.72 7.42 -2.39
CA PHE A 296 2.16 7.17 -2.24
C PHE A 296 2.59 7.09 -0.77
N TRP A 297 2.21 8.07 0.05
CA TRP A 297 2.56 8.10 1.47
C TRP A 297 1.91 6.95 2.24
N GLN A 298 0.71 6.53 1.86
CA GLN A 298 0.04 5.34 2.39
C GLN A 298 0.83 4.08 2.08
N SER A 299 1.24 3.90 0.82
CA SER A 299 2.05 2.74 0.43
C SER A 299 3.34 2.70 1.24
N MET A 300 4.03 3.84 1.39
CA MET A 300 5.26 3.92 2.18
C MET A 300 5.01 3.63 3.67
N ALA A 301 3.93 4.15 4.25
CA ALA A 301 3.56 3.92 5.64
C ALA A 301 3.19 2.45 5.91
N LEU A 302 2.41 1.82 5.04
CA LEU A 302 2.04 0.40 5.16
C LEU A 302 3.26 -0.51 5.05
N ASN A 303 4.17 -0.20 4.12
CA ASN A 303 5.42 -0.92 4.00
C ASN A 303 6.37 -0.70 5.19
N LEU A 304 6.34 0.48 5.83
CA LEU A 304 7.06 0.72 7.08
C LEU A 304 6.47 -0.12 8.22
N LEU A 305 5.13 -0.18 8.34
CA LEU A 305 4.45 -1.00 9.35
C LEU A 305 4.77 -2.49 9.19
N LEU A 306 4.85 -2.99 7.94
CA LEU A 306 5.34 -4.34 7.62
C LEU A 306 6.75 -4.56 8.17
N SER A 307 7.67 -3.61 7.92
CA SER A 307 9.07 -3.74 8.35
C SER A 307 9.26 -3.71 9.87
N ILE A 308 8.32 -3.10 10.61
CA ILE A 308 8.32 -3.04 12.08
C ILE A 308 7.65 -4.29 12.68
N GLY A 309 7.01 -5.14 11.86
CA GLY A 309 6.31 -6.35 12.31
C GLY A 309 4.99 -6.05 13.02
N TYR A 310 4.29 -4.99 12.62
CA TYR A 310 3.00 -4.64 13.20
C TYR A 310 1.95 -5.72 12.90
N GLN A 311 1.40 -6.36 13.93
CA GLN A 311 0.60 -7.58 13.82
C GLN A 311 -0.63 -7.48 12.89
N ASN A 312 -1.23 -6.28 12.75
CA ASN A 312 -2.40 -6.08 11.87
C ASN A 312 -2.02 -6.00 10.38
N VAL A 313 -0.74 -5.82 10.06
CA VAL A 313 -0.22 -5.83 8.69
C VAL A 313 0.74 -7.00 8.59
N ALA A 314 0.18 -8.21 8.53
CA ALA A 314 0.96 -9.43 8.63
C ALA A 314 1.84 -9.69 7.40
N ASN A 315 1.32 -9.42 6.20
CA ASN A 315 1.97 -9.74 4.93
C ASN A 315 1.72 -8.63 3.88
N ALA A 316 2.52 -8.63 2.81
CA ALA A 316 2.39 -7.67 1.70
C ALA A 316 0.98 -7.64 1.08
N ALA A 317 0.33 -8.80 0.95
CA ALA A 317 -1.04 -8.89 0.45
C ALA A 317 -2.05 -8.13 1.32
N VAL A 318 -1.89 -8.14 2.64
CA VAL A 318 -2.75 -7.40 3.59
C VAL A 318 -2.50 -5.90 3.46
N ALA A 319 -1.24 -5.48 3.33
CA ALA A 319 -0.89 -4.09 3.08
C ALA A 319 -1.51 -3.58 1.77
N GLU A 320 -1.41 -4.36 0.70
CA GLU A 320 -2.01 -4.03 -0.60
C GLU A 320 -3.54 -3.92 -0.51
N ALA A 321 -4.19 -4.85 0.20
CA ALA A 321 -5.64 -4.81 0.42
C ALA A 321 -6.05 -3.54 1.19
N ILE A 322 -5.35 -3.20 2.29
CA ILE A 322 -5.61 -1.96 3.04
C ILE A 322 -5.43 -0.74 2.13
N GLN A 323 -4.36 -0.72 1.31
CA GLN A 323 -4.12 0.37 0.38
C GLN A 323 -5.24 0.51 -0.66
N ASN A 324 -5.67 -0.58 -1.29
CA ASN A 324 -6.77 -0.55 -2.26
C ASN A 324 -8.10 -0.12 -1.61
N PHE A 325 -8.37 -0.53 -0.37
CA PHE A 325 -9.53 -0.07 0.40
C PHE A 325 -9.49 1.44 0.63
N LEU A 326 -8.35 1.97 1.09
CA LEU A 326 -8.16 3.41 1.30
C LEU A 326 -8.33 4.20 0.00
N ILE A 327 -7.83 3.70 -1.13
CA ILE A 327 -8.04 4.33 -2.45
C ILE A 327 -9.52 4.45 -2.78
N CYS A 328 -10.35 3.43 -2.50
CA CYS A 328 -11.80 3.50 -2.75
C CYS A 328 -12.47 4.64 -1.97
N VAL A 329 -12.09 4.79 -0.69
CA VAL A 329 -12.58 5.87 0.18
C VAL A 329 -12.09 7.24 -0.30
N GLU A 330 -10.82 7.35 -0.68
CA GLU A 330 -10.24 8.59 -1.20
C GLU A 330 -10.89 9.04 -2.50
N MET A 331 -11.16 8.10 -3.42
CA MET A 331 -11.81 8.42 -4.68
C MET A 331 -13.22 8.99 -4.43
N PHE A 332 -13.94 8.46 -3.45
CA PHE A 332 -15.24 9.02 -3.04
C PHE A 332 -15.10 10.44 -2.49
N ILE A 333 -14.15 10.68 -1.58
CA ILE A 333 -13.89 12.02 -1.03
C ILE A 333 -13.44 12.99 -2.14
N ALA A 334 -12.58 12.56 -3.05
CA ALA A 334 -12.13 13.33 -4.20
C ALA A 334 -13.30 13.68 -5.13
N ALA A 335 -14.23 12.75 -5.36
CA ALA A 335 -15.45 13.00 -6.12
C ALA A 335 -16.28 14.12 -5.48
N MET A 336 -16.45 14.09 -4.15
CA MET A 336 -17.15 15.14 -3.41
C MET A 336 -16.41 16.48 -3.46
N MET A 337 -15.07 16.51 -3.39
CA MET A 337 -14.31 17.76 -3.47
C MET A 337 -14.27 18.36 -4.88
N HIS A 338 -14.62 17.59 -5.91
CA HIS A 338 -14.66 18.05 -7.30
C HIS A 338 -15.95 18.81 -7.67
N THR A 339 -16.98 18.83 -6.81
CA THR A 339 -18.15 19.74 -6.91
C THR A 339 -17.73 21.18 -6.71
#